data_AF-A0A9D3PAK2-F1
#
_entry.id   AF-A0A9D3PAK2-F1
#
_cell.length_a   1.000
_cell.length_b   1.000
_cell.length_c   1.000
_cell.angle_alpha   90.00
_cell.angle_beta   90.00
_cell.angle_gamma   90.00
#
_symmetry.space_group_name_H-M   'P 1'
#
loop_
_entity.id
_entity.type
_entity.pdbx_description
1 polymer ?
#
loop_
_entity_poly.entity_id
_entity_poly.type
_entity_poly.pdbx_seq_one_letter_code
_entity_poly.pdbx_strand_id
1 'polypeptide(L)'
;MKTSVQRERGILEIRTVSKGGILAIKGVKSQYYISMTRSGALQGKKTYSENCNFKEVFLKNYFNAYSSAMWTKQNGEKCSLPCPKRASP
;
A
#
# COMPACT_ATOMS: atom_id res chain seq x y z
N MET A 1 -27.24 8.47 -16.67
CA MET A 1 -26.59 7.79 -15.52
C MET A 1 -25.13 7.59 -15.88
N LYS A 2 -24.19 8.37 -15.30
CA LYS A 2 -22.76 8.25 -15.63
C LYS A 2 -22.22 6.99 -14.95
N THR A 3 -22.14 5.88 -15.68
CA THR A 3 -21.26 4.78 -15.29
C THR A 3 -19.84 5.27 -15.49
N SER A 4 -19.22 5.73 -14.42
CA SER A 4 -17.76 5.87 -14.37
C SER A 4 -17.19 4.50 -14.70
N VAL A 5 -16.59 4.35 -15.89
CA VAL A 5 -15.83 3.15 -16.24
C VAL A 5 -14.66 3.11 -15.26
N GLN A 6 -14.84 2.41 -14.15
CA GLN A 6 -13.73 2.07 -13.28
C GLN A 6 -12.83 1.18 -14.11
N ARG A 7 -11.64 1.69 -14.47
CA ARG A 7 -10.63 0.86 -15.13
C ARG A 7 -10.47 -0.37 -14.27
N GLU A 8 -10.71 -1.52 -14.86
CA GLU A 8 -10.77 -2.80 -14.19
C GLU A 8 -9.52 -3.13 -13.35
N ARG A 9 -8.38 -2.50 -13.66
CA ARG A 9 -7.12 -2.60 -12.92
C ARG A 9 -7.08 -1.79 -11.61
N GLY A 10 -8.06 -0.93 -11.33
CA GLY A 10 -8.10 -0.03 -10.17
C GLY A 10 -8.82 -0.61 -8.94
N ILE A 11 -9.37 -1.82 -9.03
CA ILE A 11 -10.04 -2.47 -7.91
C ILE A 11 -8.99 -3.16 -7.04
N LEU A 12 -8.88 -2.71 -5.79
CA LEU A 12 -7.98 -3.26 -4.78
C LEU A 12 -8.78 -3.85 -3.63
N GLU A 13 -8.31 -4.97 -3.11
CA GLU A 13 -8.78 -5.63 -1.90
C GLU A 13 -7.78 -5.35 -0.77
N ILE A 14 -8.30 -4.98 0.41
CA ILE A 14 -7.51 -4.82 1.64
C ILE A 14 -7.96 -5.92 2.61
N ARG A 15 -7.01 -6.70 3.13
CA ARG A 15 -7.29 -7.79 4.06
C ARG A 15 -6.35 -7.78 5.24
N THR A 16 -6.87 -8.13 6.41
CA THR A 16 -6.06 -8.34 7.62
C THR A 16 -5.33 -9.67 7.53
N VAL A 17 -4.01 -9.67 7.75
CA VAL A 17 -3.15 -10.86 7.65
C VAL A 17 -2.58 -11.34 8.99
N SER A 18 -2.64 -10.50 10.03
CA SER A 18 -2.19 -10.88 11.37
C SER A 18 -2.92 -10.11 12.47
N LYS A 19 -2.91 -10.68 13.68
CA LYS A 19 -3.36 -9.99 14.90
C LYS A 19 -2.49 -8.75 15.12
N GLY A 20 -3.10 -7.61 15.42
CA GLY A 20 -2.39 -6.32 15.57
C GLY A 20 -2.48 -5.37 14.37
N GLY A 21 -3.45 -5.57 13.48
CA GLY A 21 -3.78 -4.57 12.43
C GLY A 21 -2.82 -4.55 11.25
N ILE A 22 -2.17 -5.69 10.96
CA ILE A 22 -1.34 -5.82 9.76
C ILE A 22 -2.23 -6.17 8.57
N LEU A 23 -2.08 -5.40 7.50
CA LEU A 23 -2.89 -5.48 6.29
C LEU A 23 -2.04 -5.85 5.08
N ALA A 24 -2.66 -6.53 4.13
CA ALA A 24 -2.14 -6.70 2.78
C ALA A 24 -3.10 -6.08 1.76
N ILE A 25 -2.54 -5.47 0.72
CA ILE A 25 -3.31 -4.83 -0.35
C ILE A 25 -3.04 -5.58 -1.65
N LYS A 26 -4.11 -6.01 -2.34
CA LYS A 26 -4.02 -6.85 -3.55
C LYS A 26 -4.92 -6.33 -4.65
N GLY A 27 -4.44 -6.31 -5.89
CA GLY A 27 -5.28 -6.04 -7.05
C GLY A 27 -6.20 -7.21 -7.36
N VAL A 28 -7.51 -6.98 -7.40
CA VAL A 28 -8.51 -8.05 -7.61
C VAL A 28 -8.35 -8.69 -8.98
N LYS A 29 -8.07 -7.90 -10.02
CA LYS A 29 -7.91 -8.47 -11.37
C LYS A 29 -6.50 -8.94 -11.68
N SER A 30 -5.50 -8.15 -11.31
CA SER A 30 -4.11 -8.49 -11.59
C SER A 30 -3.60 -9.64 -10.71
N GLN A 31 -4.21 -9.82 -9.53
CA GLN A 31 -3.78 -10.74 -8.48
C GLN A 31 -2.40 -10.40 -7.88
N TYR A 32 -1.85 -9.22 -8.17
CA TYR A 32 -0.60 -8.75 -7.57
C TYR A 32 -0.86 -8.10 -6.21
N TYR A 33 -0.02 -8.43 -5.24
CA TYR A 33 0.11 -7.69 -3.99
C TYR A 33 0.93 -6.43 -4.20
N ILE A 34 0.54 -5.36 -3.53
CA ILE A 34 1.41 -4.21 -3.34
C ILE A 34 2.48 -4.63 -2.34
N SER A 35 3.75 -4.45 -2.70
CA SER A 35 4.91 -4.70 -1.84
C SER A 35 5.80 -3.48 -1.80
N MET A 36 6.48 -3.25 -0.69
CA MET A 36 7.39 -2.14 -0.50
C MET A 36 8.80 -2.64 -0.27
N THR A 37 9.76 -2.11 -1.01
CA THR A 37 11.18 -2.41 -0.78
C THR A 37 11.70 -1.68 0.45
N ARG A 38 12.88 -2.09 0.93
CA ARG A 38 13.63 -1.37 1.97
C ARG A 38 13.91 0.10 1.62
N SER A 39 14.07 0.42 0.34
CA SER A 39 14.24 1.81 -0.15
C SER A 39 12.94 2.62 -0.22
N GLY A 40 11.79 2.02 0.10
CA GLY A 40 10.47 2.66 0.04
C GLY A 40 9.82 2.64 -1.35
N ALA A 41 10.39 1.94 -2.33
CA ALA A 41 9.79 1.80 -3.65
C ALA A 41 8.64 0.77 -3.62
N LEU A 42 7.54 1.10 -4.31
CA LEU A 42 6.42 0.18 -4.47
C LEU A 42 6.60 -0.72 -5.69
N GLN A 43 6.27 -1.99 -5.50
CA GLN A 43 6.31 -3.00 -6.54
C GLN A 43 5.09 -3.91 -6.45
N GLY A 44 4.57 -4.35 -7.59
CA GLY A 44 3.61 -5.45 -7.63
C GLY A 44 4.33 -6.79 -7.52
N LYS A 45 3.88 -7.70 -6.64
CA LYS A 45 4.35 -9.10 -6.59
C LYS A 45 3.20 -10.10 -6.62
N LYS A 46 3.34 -11.20 -7.36
CA LYS A 46 2.36 -12.31 -7.34
C LYS A 46 2.47 -13.13 -6.05
N THR A 47 3.70 -13.35 -5.57
CA THR A 47 3.96 -14.10 -4.34
C THR A 47 3.90 -13.17 -3.14
N TYR A 48 3.15 -13.58 -2.12
CA TYR A 48 3.07 -12.86 -0.85
C TYR A 48 4.39 -12.98 -0.07
N SER A 49 4.78 -11.89 0.60
CA SER A 49 5.96 -11.85 1.47
C SER A 49 5.75 -10.77 2.54
N GLU A 50 6.61 -10.71 3.55
CA GLU A 50 6.53 -9.69 4.60
C GLU A 50 6.64 -8.24 4.08
N ASN A 51 7.24 -8.06 2.90
CA ASN A 51 7.27 -6.76 2.21
C ASN A 51 5.89 -6.28 1.75
N CYS A 52 4.88 -7.14 1.77
CA CYS A 52 3.48 -6.83 1.45
C CYS A 52 2.67 -6.41 2.69
N ASN A 53 3.30 -6.36 3.87
CA ASN A 53 2.64 -6.04 5.13
C ASN A 53 2.63 -4.54 5.38
N PHE A 54 1.44 -4.01 5.62
CA PHE A 54 1.21 -2.61 5.91
C PHE A 54 0.46 -2.42 7.24
N LYS A 55 0.60 -1.24 7.82
CA LYS A 55 -0.21 -0.73 8.93
C LYS A 55 -0.97 0.51 8.46
N GLU A 56 -2.27 0.52 8.68
CA GLU A 56 -3.11 1.69 8.43
C GLU A 56 -2.90 2.75 9.51
N VAL A 57 -2.87 4.01 9.09
CA VAL A 57 -2.72 5.18 9.93
C VAL A 57 -3.76 6.20 9.49
N PHE A 58 -4.62 6.60 10.42
CA PHE A 58 -5.60 7.65 10.16
C PHE A 58 -4.91 9.01 10.22
N LEU A 59 -4.97 9.78 9.13
CA LEU A 59 -4.42 11.12 9.06
C LEU A 59 -5.47 12.15 9.51
N LYS A 60 -5.00 13.30 10.01
CA LYS A 60 -5.86 14.39 10.50
C LYS A 60 -6.79 14.97 9.43
N ASN A 61 -6.50 14.75 8.15
CA ASN A 61 -7.29 15.19 7.01
C ASN A 61 -8.33 14.16 6.56
N TYR A 62 -8.65 13.15 7.39
CA TYR A 62 -9.62 12.09 7.08
C TYR A 62 -9.19 11.15 5.94
N PHE A 63 -7.90 11.14 5.59
CA PHE A 63 -7.32 10.16 4.68
C PHE A 63 -6.60 9.06 5.47
N ASN A 64 -6.48 7.88 4.86
CA ASN A 64 -5.68 6.80 5.41
C ASN A 64 -4.30 6.79 4.75
N ALA A 65 -3.29 6.56 5.57
CA ALA A 65 -1.94 6.25 5.14
C ALA A 65 -1.61 4.78 5.46
N TYR A 66 -0.84 4.13 4.60
CA TYR A 66 -0.42 2.74 4.80
C TYR A 66 1.10 2.66 4.90
N SER A 67 1.61 2.41 6.09
CA SER A 67 3.05 2.29 6.34
C SER A 67 3.54 0.86 6.26
N SER A 68 4.75 0.62 5.75
CA SER A 68 5.38 -0.70 5.83
C SER A 68 5.42 -1.18 7.28
N ALA A 69 5.01 -2.42 7.51
CA ALA A 69 5.13 -3.06 8.81
C ALA A 69 6.59 -3.44 9.14
N MET A 70 7.43 -3.61 8.11
CA MET A 70 8.81 -4.09 8.22
C MET A 70 9.84 -2.97 8.17
N TRP A 71 9.62 -1.96 7.32
CA TRP A 71 10.66 -0.98 6.99
C TRP A 71 10.42 0.38 7.61
N THR A 72 11.45 0.87 8.29
CA THR A 72 11.63 2.27 8.70
C THR A 72 12.78 2.87 7.91
N LYS A 73 12.70 4.16 7.61
CA LYS A 73 13.81 4.95 7.09
C LYS A 73 14.91 5.08 8.14
N GLN A 74 16.10 5.49 7.70
CA GLN A 74 17.28 5.67 8.57
C GLN A 74 17.07 6.72 9.68
N ASN A 75 16.19 7.69 9.46
CA ASN A 75 15.81 8.72 10.45
C ASN A 75 14.70 8.24 11.42
N GLY A 76 14.32 6.96 11.40
CA GLY A 76 13.24 6.41 12.22
C GLY A 76 11.82 6.67 11.68
N GLU A 77 11.67 7.41 10.58
CA GLU A 77 10.36 7.62 9.96
C GLU A 77 9.85 6.32 9.30
N LYS A 78 8.54 6.08 9.37
CA LYS A 78 7.93 4.93 8.68
C LYS A 78 7.81 5.19 7.18
N CYS A 79 8.07 4.18 6.36
CA CYS A 79 7.84 4.27 4.91
C CYS A 79 6.33 4.12 4.63
N SER A 80 5.64 5.20 4.26
CA SER A 80 4.18 5.23 4.10
C SER A 80 3.67 5.57 2.71
N LEU A 81 2.51 5.01 2.39
CA LEU A 81 1.63 5.44 1.31
C LEU A 81 0.63 6.47 1.84
N PRO A 82 0.22 7.46 1.03
CA PRO A 82 0.73 7.77 -0.31
C PRO A 82 2.16 8.35 -0.24
N CYS A 83 3.04 7.87 -1.13
CA CYS A 83 4.32 8.52 -1.36
C CYS A 83 4.03 9.81 -2.12
N PRO A 84 4.51 11.00 -1.69
CA PRO A 84 4.46 12.17 -2.54
C PRO A 84 5.20 11.80 -3.81
N LYS A 85 4.49 11.76 -4.95
CA LYS A 85 5.18 11.68 -6.23
C LYS A 85 6.15 12.85 -6.21
N ARG A 86 7.45 12.55 -6.35
CA ARG A 86 8.40 13.53 -6.86
C ARG A 86 7.69 14.14 -8.07
N ALA A 87 7.38 15.44 -8.03
CA ALA A 87 6.93 16.14 -9.22
C ALA A 87 8.00 15.85 -10.26
N SER A 88 7.66 15.04 -11.26
CA SER A 88 8.48 14.98 -12.46
C SER A 88 8.48 16.41 -13.01
N PRO A 89 9.63 16.98 -13.40
CA PRO A 89 9.63 18.18 -14.23
C PRO A 89 8.82 17.94 -15.52
#